data_AF-A0AA39PWM0-F1
#
_entry.id   AF-A0AA39PWM0-F1
#
_cell.length_a   1.000
_cell.length_b   1.000
_cell.length_c   1.000
_cell.angle_alpha   90.00
_cell.angle_beta   90.00
_cell.angle_gamma   90.00
#
_symmetry.space_group_name_H-M   'P 1'
#
loop_
_entity.id
_entity.type
_entity.pdbx_description
1 polymer ?
#
loop_
_entity_poly.entity_id
_entity_poly.type
_entity_poly.pdbx_seq_one_letter_code
_entity_poly.pdbx_strand_id
1 'polypeptide(L)'
;MIGRCCEKLKAVNIEEDRCAVCGQLVPKTRLSRLKHVNKLLDVLVVPRVMKREREAADDNSLDHTKPVIDRTCTFICDACRSDLRKRRILTNTLARGTWIGEVPRQLSDLRFMECMLIARVRHTCTFVHIKNGMRKMKASVIAFENPTPLVYDHLPPPRKDMDEVLAIMFTGPNRPTKDDFKRAPVLVRRNKVIEVLEWLKMNHSDYYDIEISRENMDQYPEDMPFVGVEYKASITNKTPEGLSMHDN
;
A
#
# COMPACT_ATOMS: atom_id res chain seq x y z
N MET A 1 44.55 -5.68 9.84
CA MET A 1 43.29 -5.53 9.07
C MET A 1 42.02 -5.62 9.94
N ILE A 2 41.97 -6.50 10.95
CA ILE A 2 40.78 -6.72 11.80
C ILE A 2 40.36 -5.48 12.62
N GLY A 3 41.30 -4.73 13.22
CA GLY A 3 40.96 -3.54 14.03
C GLY A 3 40.22 -2.43 13.28
N ARG A 4 40.59 -2.18 12.01
CA ARG A 4 39.93 -1.19 11.14
C ARG A 4 38.51 -1.62 10.74
N CYS A 5 38.23 -2.92 10.77
CA CYS A 5 36.89 -3.48 10.56
C CYS A 5 36.03 -3.29 11.81
N CYS A 6 36.57 -3.59 13.00
CA CYS A 6 35.88 -3.37 14.27
C CYS A 6 35.52 -1.90 14.52
N GLU A 7 36.33 -0.93 14.06
CA GLU A 7 35.98 0.49 14.15
C GLU A 7 34.82 0.89 13.24
N LYS A 8 34.74 0.34 12.03
CA LYS A 8 33.61 0.57 11.11
C LYS A 8 32.31 -0.05 11.62
N LEU A 9 32.41 -1.10 12.43
CA LEU A 9 31.26 -1.79 13.03
C LEU A 9 30.78 -1.18 14.34
N LYS A 10 31.36 -0.07 14.81
CA LYS A 10 30.84 0.67 15.97
C LYS A 10 29.44 1.20 15.69
N ALA A 11 28.55 1.13 16.68
CA ALA A 11 27.14 1.55 16.56
C ALA A 11 26.98 2.95 15.92
N VAL A 12 27.83 3.91 16.31
CA VAL A 12 27.82 5.28 15.76
C VAL A 12 28.01 5.35 14.22
N ASN A 13 28.67 4.35 13.63
CA ASN A 13 28.93 4.27 12.20
C ASN A 13 27.88 3.46 11.44
N ILE A 14 27.03 2.71 12.16
CA ILE A 14 25.96 1.88 11.60
C ILE A 14 24.60 2.54 11.79
N GLU A 15 24.40 3.31 12.85
CA GLU A 15 23.12 3.98 13.11
C GLU A 15 22.74 4.89 11.94
N GLU A 16 21.63 4.54 11.31
CA GLU A 16 21.06 5.30 10.19
C GLU A 16 19.85 6.09 10.66
N ASP A 17 19.60 7.19 9.98
CA ASP A 17 18.36 7.94 10.10
C ASP A 17 17.96 8.45 8.70
N ARG A 18 16.73 8.92 8.56
CA ARG A 18 16.14 9.29 7.27
C ARG A 18 16.44 10.74 6.92
N CYS A 19 16.72 10.97 5.64
CA CYS A 19 16.81 12.32 5.10
C CYS A 19 15.43 12.86 4.75
N ALA A 20 15.06 14.05 5.24
CA ALA A 20 13.79 14.71 4.96
C ALA A 20 13.56 15.09 3.49
N VAL A 21 14.62 15.14 2.67
CA VAL A 21 14.55 15.62 1.27
C VAL A 21 14.47 14.46 0.27
N CYS A 22 15.25 13.38 0.47
CA CYS A 22 15.24 12.21 -0.42
C CYS A 22 14.61 10.95 0.19
N GLY A 23 14.25 10.96 1.48
CA GLY A 23 13.68 9.80 2.17
C GLY A 23 14.67 8.64 2.43
N GLN A 24 15.90 8.72 1.93
CA GLN A 24 16.88 7.65 2.09
C GLN A 24 17.38 7.53 3.53
N LEU A 25 17.59 6.28 3.97
CA LEU A 25 18.34 5.96 5.17
C LEU A 25 19.83 6.21 4.92
N VAL A 26 20.44 6.99 5.79
CA VAL A 26 21.85 7.39 5.70
C VAL A 26 22.47 7.32 7.10
N PRO A 27 23.74 6.91 7.25
CA PRO A 27 24.42 6.95 8.53
C PRO A 27 24.37 8.34 9.17
N LYS A 28 24.09 8.40 10.48
CA LYS A 28 23.97 9.67 11.24
C LYS A 28 25.20 10.57 11.11
N THR A 29 26.38 9.99 10.87
CA THR A 29 27.63 10.73 10.62
C THR A 29 27.60 11.60 9.36
N ARG A 30 26.73 11.28 8.39
CA ARG A 30 26.53 12.00 7.13
C ARG A 30 25.21 12.79 7.09
N LEU A 31 24.60 12.99 8.25
CA LEU A 31 23.37 13.73 8.42
C LEU A 31 23.64 15.05 9.14
N SER A 32 23.00 16.10 8.66
CA SER A 32 22.99 17.44 9.25
C SER A 32 21.57 17.81 9.66
N ARG A 33 21.40 18.72 10.63
CA ARG A 33 20.06 19.21 10.98
C ARG A 33 19.44 19.99 9.82
N LEU A 34 18.19 19.68 9.48
CA LEU A 34 17.44 20.33 8.40
C LEU A 34 17.27 21.84 8.63
N LYS A 35 17.18 22.27 9.89
CA LYS A 35 17.07 23.69 10.27
C LYS A 35 18.17 24.57 9.64
N HIS A 36 19.36 24.02 9.37
CA HIS A 36 20.48 24.77 8.78
C HIS A 36 20.28 25.14 7.31
N VAL A 37 19.34 24.51 6.61
CA VAL A 37 19.04 24.76 5.18
C VAL A 37 17.62 25.27 4.95
N ASN A 38 16.92 25.70 6.01
CA ASN A 38 15.51 26.09 5.92
C ASN A 38 15.25 27.20 4.88
N LYS A 39 16.22 28.10 4.68
CA LYS A 39 16.14 29.19 3.68
C LYS A 39 16.34 28.74 2.24
N LEU A 40 16.78 27.49 2.00
CA LEU A 40 17.07 26.92 0.68
C LEU A 40 16.00 25.91 0.23
N LEU A 41 14.92 25.75 1.00
CA LEU A 41 13.85 24.80 0.70
C LEU A 41 12.87 25.32 -0.35
N ASP A 42 12.96 26.60 -0.72
CA ASP A 42 12.19 27.22 -1.81
C ASP A 42 12.33 26.44 -3.13
N VAL A 43 13.52 25.89 -3.38
CA VAL A 43 13.83 25.06 -4.56
C VAL A 43 12.99 23.77 -4.61
N LEU A 44 12.46 23.32 -3.48
CA LEU A 44 11.64 22.10 -3.36
C LEU A 44 10.14 22.37 -3.46
N VAL A 45 9.72 23.61 -3.73
CA VAL A 45 8.33 23.94 -4.04
C VAL A 45 8.10 23.66 -5.52
N VAL A 46 7.61 22.47 -5.82
CA VAL A 46 7.36 22.02 -7.20
C VAL A 46 5.84 21.92 -7.42
N PRO A 47 5.27 22.67 -8.38
CA PRO A 47 3.85 22.57 -8.73
C PRO A 47 3.47 21.14 -9.14
N ARG A 48 2.21 20.78 -8.94
CA ARG A 48 1.62 19.47 -9.31
C ARG A 48 2.17 18.22 -8.62
N VAL A 49 3.20 18.34 -7.78
CA VAL A 49 3.78 17.19 -7.04
C VAL A 49 3.02 16.89 -5.75
N MET A 50 2.57 17.94 -5.05
CA MET A 50 1.69 17.81 -3.89
C MET A 50 0.41 18.60 -4.14
N LYS A 51 -0.73 17.96 -3.90
CA LYS A 51 -2.04 18.62 -3.87
C LYS A 51 -2.50 18.73 -2.42
N ARG A 52 -3.28 19.76 -2.12
CA ARG A 52 -3.98 19.86 -0.84
C ARG A 52 -5.17 18.89 -0.86
N GLU A 53 -5.37 18.15 0.23
CA GLU A 53 -6.57 17.35 0.45
C GLU A 53 -7.80 18.26 0.48
N ARG A 54 -8.87 17.84 -0.21
CA ARG A 54 -10.17 18.49 -0.21
C ARG A 54 -11.04 17.90 0.87
N GLU A 55 -11.58 18.77 1.72
CA GLU A 55 -12.52 18.39 2.79
C GLU A 55 -13.97 18.62 2.37
N ALA A 56 -14.19 19.55 1.43
CA ALA A 56 -15.51 19.85 0.86
C ALA A 56 -15.49 19.84 -0.67
N ALA A 57 -16.65 19.64 -1.29
CA ALA A 57 -16.77 19.51 -2.76
C ALA A 57 -16.51 20.83 -3.51
N ASP A 58 -16.70 21.97 -2.84
CA ASP A 58 -16.45 23.32 -3.33
C ASP A 58 -14.99 23.76 -3.18
N ASP A 59 -14.15 22.98 -2.48
CA ASP A 59 -12.72 23.24 -2.41
C ASP A 59 -12.10 23.11 -3.81
N ASN A 60 -11.47 24.21 -4.25
CA ASN A 60 -10.68 24.19 -5.47
C ASN A 60 -9.46 23.26 -5.29
N SER A 61 -9.18 22.45 -6.32
CA SER A 61 -7.96 21.64 -6.34
C SER A 61 -6.75 22.57 -6.43
N LEU A 62 -6.10 22.82 -5.30
CA LEU A 62 -4.95 23.72 -5.20
C LEU A 62 -3.67 22.91 -5.00
N ASP A 63 -2.64 23.30 -5.74
CA ASP A 63 -1.28 22.82 -5.51
C ASP A 63 -0.82 23.26 -4.11
N HIS A 64 -0.11 22.36 -3.44
CA HIS A 64 0.39 22.63 -2.11
C HIS A 64 1.60 23.58 -2.18
N THR A 65 1.54 24.72 -1.51
CA THR A 65 2.55 25.80 -1.62
C THR A 65 3.81 25.60 -0.77
N LYS A 66 3.85 24.57 0.08
CA LYS A 66 5.04 24.27 0.93
C LYS A 66 5.98 23.28 0.24
N PRO A 67 7.29 23.30 0.57
CA PRO A 67 8.27 22.41 -0.02
C PRO A 67 7.93 20.93 0.19
N VAL A 68 8.24 20.11 -0.81
CA VAL A 68 8.06 18.65 -0.80
C VAL A 68 9.17 18.02 0.04
N ILE A 69 8.90 17.84 1.34
CA ILE A 69 9.79 17.22 2.32
C ILE A 69 9.00 16.32 3.28
N ASP A 70 9.67 15.31 3.81
CA ASP A 70 9.18 14.55 4.94
C ASP A 70 9.27 15.37 6.23
N ARG A 71 8.12 15.82 6.73
CA ARG A 71 8.01 16.64 7.94
C ARG A 71 8.25 15.86 9.23
N THR A 72 8.17 14.53 9.17
CA THR A 72 8.48 13.68 10.33
C THR A 72 9.99 13.58 10.56
N CYS A 73 10.79 13.91 9.54
CA CYS A 73 12.25 13.84 9.58
C CYS A 73 12.89 15.20 9.95
N THR A 74 13.93 15.17 10.79
CA THR A 74 14.63 16.40 11.24
C THR A 74 16.00 16.60 10.60
N PHE A 75 16.46 15.63 9.81
CA PHE A 75 17.80 15.57 9.24
C PHE A 75 17.82 15.67 7.71
N ILE A 76 18.97 16.09 7.18
CA ILE A 76 19.28 16.14 5.76
C ILE A 76 20.65 15.49 5.50
N CYS A 77 20.76 14.67 4.46
CA CYS A 77 22.03 14.06 4.08
C CYS A 77 22.94 15.06 3.35
N ASP A 78 24.24 14.80 3.41
CA ASP A 78 25.26 15.67 2.79
C ASP A 78 25.04 15.88 1.29
N ALA A 79 24.57 14.84 0.57
CA ALA A 79 24.26 14.93 -0.86
C ALA A 79 23.16 15.97 -1.10
N CYS A 80 21.98 15.79 -0.49
CA CYS A 80 20.87 16.74 -0.60
C CYS A 80 21.27 18.14 -0.13
N ARG A 81 22.05 18.26 0.96
CA ARG A 81 22.54 19.55 1.45
C ARG A 81 23.44 20.24 0.44
N SER A 82 24.34 19.51 -0.21
CA SER A 82 25.27 20.06 -1.20
C SER A 82 24.53 20.55 -2.45
N ASP A 83 23.46 19.88 -2.84
CA ASP A 83 22.70 20.23 -4.05
C ASP A 83 21.69 21.36 -3.80
N LEU A 84 21.08 21.43 -2.62
CA LEU A 84 20.28 22.58 -2.21
C LEU A 84 21.11 23.87 -2.22
N ARG A 85 22.38 23.80 -1.80
CA ARG A 85 23.31 24.96 -1.90
C ARG A 85 23.58 25.38 -3.35
N LYS A 86 23.57 24.42 -4.29
CA LYS A 86 23.70 24.67 -5.73
C LYS A 86 22.36 25.02 -6.40
N ARG A 87 21.27 25.11 -5.62
CA ARG A 87 19.88 25.27 -6.10
C ARG A 87 19.48 24.25 -7.17
N ARG A 88 19.89 22.99 -6.99
CA ARG A 88 19.55 21.85 -7.89
C ARG A 88 18.67 20.83 -7.17
N ILE A 89 17.74 20.23 -7.91
CA ILE A 89 16.88 19.13 -7.43
C ILE A 89 17.49 17.80 -7.92
N LEU A 90 17.89 16.94 -6.99
CA LEU A 90 18.43 15.61 -7.29
C LEU A 90 17.36 14.67 -7.84
N THR A 91 17.77 13.72 -8.69
CA THR A 91 16.90 12.67 -9.27
C THR A 91 16.08 11.92 -8.22
N ASN A 92 16.65 11.68 -7.04
CA ASN A 92 16.03 10.88 -5.98
C ASN A 92 15.35 11.73 -4.89
N THR A 93 15.13 13.03 -5.13
CA THR A 93 14.44 13.90 -4.18
C THR A 93 12.93 13.67 -4.23
N LEU A 94 12.27 13.74 -3.08
CA LEU A 94 10.82 13.60 -2.93
C LEU A 94 10.04 14.56 -3.85
N ALA A 95 10.58 15.77 -4.04
CA ALA A 95 10.07 16.79 -4.95
C ALA A 95 10.02 16.40 -6.44
N ARG A 96 10.61 15.27 -6.87
CA ARG A 96 10.55 14.78 -8.26
C ARG A 96 9.44 13.74 -8.50
N GLY A 97 8.37 13.79 -7.71
CA GLY A 97 7.23 12.88 -7.86
C GLY A 97 7.41 11.52 -7.18
N THR A 98 8.43 11.37 -6.34
CA THR A 98 8.57 10.19 -5.46
C THR A 98 7.93 10.42 -4.09
N TRP A 99 7.36 11.60 -3.86
CA TRP A 99 6.60 11.91 -2.65
C TRP A 99 5.20 11.30 -2.71
N ILE A 100 4.94 10.35 -1.82
CA ILE A 100 3.61 9.75 -1.63
C ILE A 100 2.79 10.59 -0.62
N GLY A 101 3.44 11.13 0.40
CA GLY A 101 2.78 11.87 1.48
C GLY A 101 2.32 11.00 2.64
N GLU A 102 1.61 11.63 3.57
CA GLU A 102 0.91 10.93 4.64
C GLU A 102 -0.31 10.21 4.05
N VAL A 103 -0.52 8.96 4.44
CA VAL A 103 -1.67 8.19 3.98
C VAL A 103 -2.93 8.72 4.67
N PRO A 104 -3.95 9.19 3.94
CA PRO A 104 -5.21 9.66 4.52
C PRO A 104 -5.89 8.59 5.35
N ARG A 105 -6.63 8.98 6.39
CA ARG A 105 -7.32 8.04 7.30
C ARG A 105 -8.32 7.12 6.59
N GLN A 106 -8.90 7.58 5.49
CA GLN A 106 -9.85 6.81 4.69
C GLN A 106 -9.12 5.66 3.99
N LEU A 107 -7.95 5.93 3.43
CA LEU A 107 -7.10 4.94 2.78
C LEU A 107 -6.26 4.11 3.75
N SER A 108 -6.11 4.57 5.00
CA SER A 108 -5.44 3.81 6.03
C SER A 108 -6.28 2.58 6.43
N ASP A 109 -5.59 1.47 6.71
CA ASP A 109 -6.19 0.19 7.10
C ASP A 109 -7.11 -0.45 6.05
N LEU A 110 -6.91 -0.20 4.76
CA LEU A 110 -7.61 -0.93 3.70
C LEU A 110 -7.17 -2.40 3.63
N ARG A 111 -8.13 -3.32 3.61
CA ARG A 111 -7.87 -4.75 3.40
C ARG A 111 -7.68 -5.06 1.92
N PHE A 112 -6.98 -6.15 1.64
CA PHE A 112 -6.72 -6.61 0.26
C PHE A 112 -7.99 -6.69 -0.60
N MET A 113 -9.07 -7.27 -0.06
CA MET A 113 -10.34 -7.35 -0.77
C MET A 113 -11.00 -5.98 -0.98
N GLU A 114 -10.87 -5.06 -0.03
CA GLU A 114 -11.40 -3.69 -0.16
C GLU A 114 -10.63 -2.94 -1.25
N CYS A 115 -9.31 -3.10 -1.33
CA CYS A 115 -8.49 -2.60 -2.43
C CYS A 115 -8.96 -3.12 -3.79
N MET A 116 -9.35 -4.39 -3.88
CA MET A 116 -9.89 -4.95 -5.13
C MET A 116 -11.21 -4.30 -5.54
N LEU A 117 -12.07 -3.94 -4.58
CA LEU A 117 -13.38 -3.34 -4.85
C LEU A 117 -13.32 -1.86 -5.21
N ILE A 118 -12.33 -1.12 -4.69
CA ILE A 118 -12.15 0.30 -5.04
C ILE A 118 -11.35 0.48 -6.34
N ALA A 119 -10.72 -0.58 -6.87
CA ALA A 119 -9.89 -0.47 -8.06
C ALA A 119 -10.75 -0.19 -9.31
N ARG A 120 -10.58 1.00 -9.91
CA ARG A 120 -11.26 1.39 -11.15
C ARG A 120 -10.83 0.55 -12.36
N VAL A 121 -9.54 0.27 -12.48
CA VAL A 121 -8.97 -0.50 -13.59
C VAL A 121 -8.39 -1.79 -13.03
N ARG A 122 -8.83 -2.92 -13.59
CA ARG A 122 -8.38 -4.26 -13.20
C ARG A 122 -7.71 -4.95 -14.37
N HIS A 123 -6.42 -5.19 -14.22
CA HIS A 123 -5.59 -5.93 -15.17
C HIS A 123 -5.15 -7.29 -14.62
N THR A 124 -5.67 -7.70 -13.46
CA THR A 124 -5.24 -8.95 -12.79
C THR A 124 -6.41 -9.82 -12.37
N CYS A 125 -6.25 -11.13 -12.57
CA CYS A 125 -7.03 -12.16 -11.91
C CYS A 125 -6.25 -12.70 -10.72
N THR A 126 -6.93 -12.93 -9.60
CA THR A 126 -6.32 -13.25 -8.31
C THR A 126 -6.79 -14.61 -7.83
N PHE A 127 -5.85 -15.45 -7.41
CA PHE A 127 -6.10 -16.69 -6.72
C PHE A 127 -5.58 -16.62 -5.28
N VAL A 128 -6.46 -16.85 -4.31
CA VAL A 128 -6.13 -16.82 -2.88
C VAL A 128 -6.18 -18.23 -2.33
N HIS A 129 -5.00 -18.80 -2.02
CA HIS A 129 -4.88 -20.11 -1.40
C HIS A 129 -4.67 -19.98 0.11
N ILE A 130 -5.62 -20.47 0.89
CA ILE A 130 -5.58 -20.44 2.35
C ILE A 130 -5.39 -21.86 2.87
N LYS A 131 -4.26 -22.08 3.54
CA LYS A 131 -3.93 -23.35 4.19
C LYS A 131 -4.17 -23.22 5.68
N ASN A 132 -5.17 -23.92 6.20
CA ASN A 132 -5.50 -23.96 7.62
C ASN A 132 -4.92 -25.22 8.26
N GLY A 133 -3.96 -25.04 9.15
CA GLY A 133 -3.27 -26.11 9.84
C GLY A 133 -3.54 -26.01 11.32
N MET A 134 -3.35 -27.11 12.05
CA MET A 134 -3.73 -27.20 13.47
C MET A 134 -3.29 -26.02 14.34
N ARG A 135 -2.11 -25.43 14.07
CA ARG A 135 -1.56 -24.29 14.84
C ARG A 135 -1.50 -22.96 14.09
N LYS A 136 -1.54 -22.95 12.76
CA LYS A 136 -1.33 -21.72 11.96
C LYS A 136 -2.10 -21.75 10.65
N MET A 137 -2.53 -20.57 10.23
CA MET A 137 -3.11 -20.33 8.92
C MET A 137 -2.11 -19.58 8.04
N LYS A 138 -1.92 -20.02 6.80
CA LYS A 138 -1.09 -19.34 5.81
C LYS A 138 -1.95 -19.02 4.59
N ALA A 139 -2.07 -17.74 4.26
CA ALA A 139 -2.67 -17.30 3.01
C ALA A 139 -1.55 -17.01 1.99
N SER A 140 -1.76 -17.40 0.74
CA SER A 140 -0.88 -17.11 -0.39
C SER A 140 -1.74 -16.56 -1.51
N VAL A 141 -1.35 -15.40 -2.02
CA VAL A 141 -2.07 -14.71 -3.09
C VAL A 141 -1.21 -14.80 -4.34
N ILE A 142 -1.79 -15.26 -5.44
CA ILE A 142 -1.15 -15.31 -6.75
C ILE A 142 -2.00 -14.46 -7.67
N ALA A 143 -1.39 -13.46 -8.30
CA ALA A 143 -2.04 -12.59 -9.27
C ALA A 143 -1.45 -12.86 -10.66
N PHE A 144 -2.32 -13.07 -11.64
CA PHE A 144 -1.98 -13.25 -13.04
C PHE A 144 -2.59 -12.12 -13.86
N GLU A 145 -1.99 -11.79 -14.99
CA GLU A 145 -2.53 -10.78 -15.90
C GLU A 145 -3.87 -11.24 -16.48
N ASN A 146 -4.85 -10.35 -16.47
CA ASN A 146 -6.14 -10.57 -17.13
C ASN A 146 -5.97 -10.22 -18.62
N PRO A 147 -6.26 -11.15 -19.55
CA PRO A 147 -6.10 -10.90 -20.98
C PRO A 147 -6.90 -9.69 -21.50
N THR A 148 -7.98 -9.29 -20.83
CA THR A 148 -8.74 -8.08 -21.17
C THR A 148 -8.92 -7.23 -19.91
N PRO A 149 -8.25 -6.07 -19.80
CA PRO A 149 -8.43 -5.18 -18.66
C PRO A 149 -9.88 -4.73 -18.51
N LEU A 150 -10.42 -4.84 -17.31
CA LEU A 150 -11.77 -4.36 -16.97
C LEU A 150 -11.66 -2.94 -16.42
N VAL A 151 -12.43 -2.02 -16.99
CA VAL A 151 -12.53 -0.63 -16.54
C VAL A 151 -13.95 -0.39 -16.06
N TYR A 152 -14.08 0.06 -14.82
CA TYR A 152 -15.37 0.28 -14.18
C TYR A 152 -15.69 1.77 -14.09
N ASP A 153 -16.89 2.14 -14.50
CA ASP A 153 -17.46 3.47 -14.24
C ASP A 153 -18.34 3.46 -12.98
N HIS A 154 -18.86 2.30 -12.58
CA HIS A 154 -19.60 2.13 -11.33
C HIS A 154 -18.78 1.31 -10.32
N LEU A 155 -18.55 1.86 -9.13
CA LEU A 155 -17.82 1.20 -8.03
C LEU A 155 -18.66 1.11 -6.76
N PRO A 156 -18.56 0.03 -5.96
CA PRO A 156 -17.83 -1.20 -6.28
C PRO A 156 -18.45 -1.94 -7.50
N PRO A 157 -17.68 -2.82 -8.16
CA PRO A 157 -18.19 -3.62 -9.28
C PRO A 157 -19.38 -4.49 -8.86
N PRO A 158 -20.20 -4.99 -9.80
CA PRO A 158 -21.14 -6.07 -9.53
C PRO A 158 -20.41 -7.30 -8.96
N ARG A 159 -21.06 -8.06 -8.08
CA ARG A 159 -20.46 -9.26 -7.48
C ARG A 159 -20.07 -10.31 -8.52
N LYS A 160 -20.88 -10.44 -9.58
CA LYS A 160 -20.64 -11.38 -10.67
C LYS A 160 -19.27 -11.17 -11.33
N ASP A 161 -18.90 -9.92 -11.59
CA ASP A 161 -17.61 -9.58 -12.19
C ASP A 161 -16.44 -9.95 -11.27
N MET A 162 -16.66 -9.93 -9.96
CA MET A 162 -15.67 -10.37 -8.99
C MET A 162 -15.49 -11.89 -8.98
N ASP A 163 -16.55 -12.67 -9.20
CA ASP A 163 -16.48 -14.14 -9.28
C ASP A 163 -15.63 -14.60 -10.48
N GLU A 164 -15.54 -13.81 -11.54
CA GLU A 164 -14.73 -14.11 -12.74
C GLU A 164 -13.23 -13.87 -12.52
N VAL A 165 -12.87 -12.94 -11.64
CA VAL A 165 -11.48 -12.48 -11.45
C VAL A 165 -10.86 -12.92 -10.13
N LEU A 166 -11.65 -13.42 -9.18
CA LEU A 166 -11.16 -13.82 -7.86
C LEU A 166 -11.65 -15.22 -7.51
N ALA A 167 -10.70 -16.11 -7.26
CA ALA A 167 -10.98 -17.45 -6.75
C ALA A 167 -10.30 -17.66 -5.38
N ILE A 168 -11.03 -18.24 -4.44
CA ILE A 168 -10.53 -18.53 -3.08
C ILE A 168 -10.56 -20.03 -2.85
N MET A 169 -9.40 -20.62 -2.54
CA MET A 169 -9.28 -22.03 -2.17
C MET A 169 -8.87 -22.16 -0.72
N PHE A 170 -9.67 -22.87 0.07
CA PHE A 170 -9.31 -23.32 1.40
C PHE A 170 -8.82 -24.77 1.37
N THR A 171 -7.73 -25.02 2.07
CA THR A 171 -7.15 -26.35 2.23
C THR A 171 -6.88 -26.62 3.70
N GLY A 172 -7.37 -27.74 4.22
CA GLY A 172 -7.21 -28.11 5.62
C GLY A 172 -8.02 -29.34 6.01
N PRO A 173 -7.92 -29.82 7.25
CA PRO A 173 -8.55 -31.06 7.68
C PRO A 173 -10.08 -30.95 7.76
N ASN A 174 -10.59 -29.75 8.03
CA ASN A 174 -12.01 -29.45 8.15
C ASN A 174 -12.41 -28.32 7.20
N ARG A 175 -13.71 -28.29 6.85
CA ARG A 175 -14.29 -27.18 6.09
C ARG A 175 -14.13 -25.86 6.87
N PRO A 176 -13.90 -24.73 6.17
CA PRO A 176 -13.72 -23.44 6.83
C PRO A 176 -15.01 -23.01 7.55
N THR A 177 -14.82 -22.51 8.76
CA THR A 177 -15.89 -21.94 9.59
C THR A 177 -15.94 -20.41 9.44
N LYS A 178 -16.97 -19.77 9.99
CA LYS A 178 -17.07 -18.30 10.01
C LYS A 178 -15.87 -17.65 10.72
N ASP A 179 -15.38 -18.29 11.79
CA ASP A 179 -14.21 -17.77 12.52
C ASP A 179 -12.91 -17.95 11.73
N ASP A 180 -12.81 -18.94 10.85
CA ASP A 180 -11.69 -19.05 9.91
C ASP A 180 -11.70 -17.89 8.90
N PHE A 181 -12.88 -17.48 8.40
CA PHE A 181 -12.99 -16.33 7.49
C PHE A 181 -12.61 -15.01 8.16
N LYS A 182 -12.97 -14.80 9.44
CA LYS A 182 -12.55 -13.61 10.21
C LYS A 182 -11.03 -13.49 10.34
N ARG A 183 -10.32 -14.62 10.36
CA ARG A 183 -8.86 -14.68 10.46
C ARG A 183 -8.15 -14.57 9.10
N ALA A 184 -8.89 -14.69 8.01
CA ALA A 184 -8.37 -14.62 6.66
C ALA A 184 -8.62 -13.23 6.04
N PRO A 185 -7.74 -12.76 5.13
CA PRO A 185 -7.89 -11.46 4.47
C PRO A 185 -8.91 -11.50 3.32
N VAL A 186 -10.11 -12.05 3.58
CA VAL A 186 -11.13 -12.36 2.56
C VAL A 186 -12.47 -11.65 2.77
N LEU A 187 -12.60 -10.92 3.88
CA LEU A 187 -13.82 -10.18 4.24
C LEU A 187 -13.71 -8.71 3.81
N VAL A 188 -14.87 -8.07 3.65
CA VAL A 188 -15.02 -6.68 3.21
C VAL A 188 -15.87 -5.90 4.23
N ARG A 189 -15.56 -4.62 4.45
CA ARG A 189 -16.34 -3.68 5.28
C ARG A 189 -17.03 -2.73 4.32
N ARG A 190 -18.36 -2.80 4.19
CA ARG A 190 -19.09 -2.00 3.19
C ARG A 190 -18.90 -0.51 3.43
N ASN A 191 -19.07 -0.08 4.68
CA ASN A 191 -18.96 1.32 5.06
C ASN A 191 -17.56 1.89 4.77
N LYS A 192 -16.51 1.09 4.97
CA LYS A 192 -15.13 1.50 4.68
C LYS A 192 -14.90 1.70 3.17
N VAL A 193 -15.42 0.78 2.34
CA VAL A 193 -15.33 0.89 0.88
C VAL A 193 -16.04 2.15 0.39
N ILE A 194 -17.25 2.43 0.89
CA ILE A 194 -18.01 3.63 0.51
C ILE A 194 -17.27 4.91 0.93
N GLU A 195 -16.80 5.00 2.19
CA GLU A 195 -16.04 6.16 2.68
C GLU A 195 -14.80 6.44 1.82
N VAL A 196 -14.10 5.38 1.40
CA VAL A 196 -12.92 5.49 0.53
C VAL A 196 -13.30 5.95 -0.87
N LEU A 197 -14.35 5.40 -1.47
CA LEU A 197 -14.79 5.80 -2.81
C LEU A 197 -15.26 7.26 -2.83
N GLU A 198 -15.98 7.70 -1.81
CA GLU A 198 -16.38 9.11 -1.65
C GLU A 198 -15.15 10.02 -1.53
N TRP A 199 -14.16 9.62 -0.72
CA TRP A 199 -12.91 10.36 -0.60
C TRP A 199 -12.11 10.40 -1.92
N LEU A 200 -12.01 9.26 -2.62
CA LEU A 200 -11.30 9.15 -3.90
C LEU A 200 -11.96 10.00 -4.98
N LYS A 201 -13.30 9.97 -5.08
CA LYS A 201 -14.05 10.81 -6.02
C LYS A 201 -13.78 12.29 -5.80
N MET A 202 -13.60 12.69 -4.53
CA MET A 202 -13.22 14.06 -4.19
C MET A 202 -11.72 14.35 -4.35
N ASN A 203 -10.79 13.40 -4.26
CA ASN A 203 -9.36 13.74 -4.16
C ASN A 203 -8.50 13.25 -5.33
N HIS A 204 -9.01 12.33 -6.13
CA HIS A 204 -8.25 11.68 -7.20
C HIS A 204 -8.87 11.98 -8.56
N SER A 205 -8.06 12.43 -9.53
CA SER A 205 -8.53 12.72 -10.89
C SER A 205 -9.16 11.49 -11.52
N ASP A 206 -8.54 10.32 -11.38
CA ASP A 206 -9.03 9.13 -12.07
C ASP A 206 -10.30 8.54 -11.44
N TYR A 207 -10.88 9.21 -10.43
CA TYR A 207 -12.12 8.83 -9.77
C TYR A 207 -13.19 9.93 -9.84
N TYR A 208 -12.98 11.06 -10.54
CA TYR A 208 -13.94 12.16 -10.49
C TYR A 208 -15.32 11.79 -11.10
N ASP A 209 -15.32 10.94 -12.11
CA ASP A 209 -16.46 10.53 -12.93
C ASP A 209 -17.10 9.21 -12.51
N ILE A 210 -16.54 8.50 -11.52
CA ILE A 210 -17.14 7.24 -11.10
C ILE A 210 -18.50 7.45 -10.45
N GLU A 211 -19.39 6.50 -10.60
CA GLU A 211 -20.64 6.41 -9.85
C GLU A 211 -20.51 5.41 -8.71
N ILE A 212 -20.87 5.85 -7.50
CA ILE A 212 -20.80 4.99 -6.32
C ILE A 212 -22.12 4.21 -6.21
N SER A 213 -22.10 2.93 -6.58
CA SER A 213 -23.29 2.07 -6.58
C SER A 213 -23.53 1.43 -5.22
N ARG A 214 -24.52 1.95 -4.49
CA ARG A 214 -24.98 1.33 -3.22
C ARG A 214 -25.65 -0.02 -3.47
N GLU A 215 -26.37 -0.16 -4.57
CA GLU A 215 -26.99 -1.42 -4.98
C GLU A 215 -25.96 -2.54 -5.17
N ASN A 216 -24.83 -2.25 -5.83
CA ASN A 216 -23.74 -3.22 -5.95
C ASN A 216 -23.15 -3.54 -4.58
N MET A 217 -22.93 -2.52 -3.74
CA MET A 217 -22.37 -2.69 -2.41
C MET A 217 -23.22 -3.63 -1.53
N ASP A 218 -24.55 -3.59 -1.66
CA ASP A 218 -25.46 -4.43 -0.87
C ASP A 218 -25.34 -5.93 -1.17
N GLN A 219 -24.79 -6.29 -2.33
CA GLN A 219 -24.54 -7.67 -2.74
C GLN A 219 -23.36 -8.31 -2.00
N TYR A 220 -22.49 -7.52 -1.37
CA TYR A 220 -21.25 -8.00 -0.75
C TYR A 220 -21.44 -8.36 0.73
N PRO A 221 -21.39 -9.63 1.15
CA PRO A 221 -21.49 -9.98 2.57
C PRO A 221 -20.31 -9.48 3.40
N GLU A 222 -20.55 -9.17 4.68
CA GLU A 222 -19.48 -8.75 5.63
C GLU A 222 -18.91 -9.92 6.46
N ASP A 223 -19.74 -10.94 6.74
CA ASP A 223 -19.40 -12.08 7.60
C ASP A 223 -18.82 -13.30 6.86
N MET A 224 -18.81 -13.26 5.53
CA MET A 224 -18.32 -14.35 4.68
C MET A 224 -17.69 -13.79 3.40
N PRO A 225 -16.82 -14.56 2.72
CA PRO A 225 -16.27 -14.15 1.44
C PRO A 225 -17.36 -13.87 0.42
N PHE A 226 -17.17 -12.83 -0.40
CA PHE A 226 -18.13 -12.46 -1.44
C PHE A 226 -18.01 -13.30 -2.71
N VAL A 227 -16.90 -14.03 -2.91
CA VAL A 227 -16.79 -14.99 -4.01
C VAL A 227 -16.96 -16.43 -3.53
N GLY A 228 -17.22 -17.33 -4.47
CA GLY A 228 -17.22 -18.77 -4.22
C GLY A 228 -15.93 -19.24 -3.53
N VAL A 229 -16.08 -20.04 -2.48
CA VAL A 229 -14.95 -20.64 -1.76
C VAL A 229 -14.87 -22.13 -2.09
N GLU A 230 -13.81 -22.54 -2.76
CA GLU A 230 -13.51 -23.95 -2.96
C GLU A 230 -12.82 -24.53 -1.73
N TYR A 231 -13.19 -25.75 -1.35
CA TYR A 231 -12.57 -26.45 -0.23
C TYR A 231 -12.00 -27.78 -0.68
N LYS A 232 -10.73 -28.01 -0.35
CA LYS A 232 -10.04 -29.29 -0.52
C LYS A 232 -9.55 -29.81 0.83
N ALA A 233 -9.98 -31.01 1.19
CA ALA A 233 -9.48 -31.68 2.38
C ALA A 233 -7.97 -31.96 2.25
N SER A 234 -7.20 -31.63 3.27
CA SER A 234 -5.78 -31.97 3.38
C SER A 234 -5.40 -32.14 4.84
N ILE A 235 -4.61 -33.18 5.11
CA ILE A 235 -4.14 -33.52 6.47
C ILE A 235 -2.89 -32.70 6.82
N THR A 236 -2.15 -32.22 5.81
CA THR A 236 -0.92 -31.45 6.00
C THR A 236 -0.97 -30.09 5.31
N ASN A 237 -0.34 -29.11 5.94
CA ASN A 237 -0.07 -27.79 5.38
C ASN A 237 1.33 -27.67 4.75
N LYS A 238 2.13 -28.75 4.81
CA LYS A 238 3.46 -28.77 4.20
C LYS A 238 3.30 -28.77 2.67
N THR A 239 3.99 -27.85 2.02
CA THR A 239 4.16 -27.83 0.56
C THR A 239 5.27 -28.80 0.17
N PRO A 240 5.17 -29.54 -0.95
CA PRO A 240 6.24 -30.40 -1.44
C PRO A 240 7.60 -29.69 -1.49
N GLU A 241 7.59 -28.42 -1.91
CA GLU A 241 8.77 -27.56 -2.05
C GLU A 241 9.34 -27.06 -0.72
N GLY A 242 8.60 -27.23 0.38
CA GLY A 242 8.99 -26.87 1.74
C GLY A 242 9.19 -28.05 2.66
N LEU A 243 9.16 -29.28 2.12
CA LEU A 243 9.53 -30.49 2.86
C LEU A 243 11.05 -30.57 2.92
N SER A 244 11.59 -30.70 4.13
CA SER A 244 12.98 -31.15 4.30
C SER A 244 13.11 -32.58 3.76
N MET A 245 14.27 -32.98 3.23
CA MET A 245 14.51 -34.38 2.85
C MET A 245 14.32 -35.37 4.02
N HIS A 246 14.24 -34.89 5.25
CA HIS A 246 14.07 -35.68 6.47
C HIS A 246 12.64 -35.62 7.05
N ASP A 247 11.65 -35.09 6.33
CA ASP A 247 10.28 -34.90 6.83
C ASP A 247 9.32 -36.09 6.58
N ASN A 248 9.85 -37.29 6.29
CA ASN A 248 9.05 -38.52 6.13
C ASN A 248 8.47 -39.02 7.45
#